data_AF-A0A453DM08-F1
#
_entry.id   AF-A0A453DM08-F1
#
_cell.length_a   1.000
_cell.length_b   1.000
_cell.length_c   1.000
_cell.angle_alpha   90.00
_cell.angle_beta   90.00
_cell.angle_gamma   90.00
#
_symmetry.space_group_name_H-M   'P 1'
#
loop_
_entity.id
_entity.type
_entity.pdbx_description
1 polymer ?
#
loop_
_entity_poly.entity_id
_entity_poly.type
_entity_poly.pdbx_seq_one_letter_code
_entity_poly.pdbx_strand_id
1 'polypeptide(L)'
;MTCTGGPGGGEMTLHLHCHVSGPNPLQELAAGFRYYVFSKELPLVLKAVVHGDAALFAARPELMDARVWVHFHSSSRKYNRIECWGALREATKVVLLLPPLLGVCWTGGSSTSSRARSPRDEGHGTYSTPSSRFCY
;
A
#
# COMPACT_ATOMS: atom_id res chain seq x y z
N MET A 1 7.01 -0.07 -10.50
CA MET A 1 5.64 -0.12 -11.07
C MET A 1 5.43 -1.52 -11.61
N THR A 2 4.54 -2.30 -11.00
CA THR A 2 4.20 -3.63 -11.51
C THR A 2 2.87 -3.52 -12.24
N CYS A 3 2.87 -3.76 -13.55
CA CYS A 3 1.64 -3.74 -14.36
C CYS A 3 1.01 -5.15 -14.31
N THR A 4 -0.02 -5.36 -13.50
CA THR A 4 -0.85 -6.58 -13.61
C THR A 4 -2.05 -6.25 -14.49
N GLY A 5 -1.97 -6.64 -15.77
CA GLY A 5 -3.01 -6.40 -16.78
C GLY A 5 -4.13 -7.44 -16.72
N GLY A 6 -5.26 -7.09 -16.12
CA GLY A 6 -6.56 -7.71 -16.38
C GLY A 6 -7.32 -6.98 -17.50
N PRO A 7 -8.38 -7.57 -18.07
CA PRO A 7 -9.09 -7.03 -19.23
C PRO A 7 -9.95 -5.82 -18.82
N GLY A 8 -9.31 -4.66 -18.70
CA GLY A 8 -9.94 -3.40 -18.30
C GLY A 8 -8.96 -2.49 -17.56
N GLY A 9 -7.91 -2.02 -18.24
CA GLY A 9 -6.94 -1.07 -17.69
C GLY A 9 -6.05 -1.65 -16.58
N GLY A 10 -4.75 -1.77 -16.81
CA GLY A 10 -3.83 -2.22 -15.77
C GLY A 10 -3.90 -1.30 -14.54
N GLU A 11 -4.20 -1.84 -13.36
CA GLU A 11 -4.14 -1.09 -12.11
C GLU A 11 -2.67 -0.70 -11.87
N MET A 12 -2.39 0.60 -11.94
CA MET A 12 -1.05 1.13 -11.67
C MET A 12 -0.83 1.19 -10.16
N THR A 13 0.30 0.66 -9.71
CA THR A 13 0.67 0.70 -8.29
C THR A 13 2.08 1.24 -8.09
N LEU A 14 2.25 2.01 -7.01
CA LEU A 14 3.54 2.47 -6.52
C LEU A 14 3.91 1.70 -5.27
N HIS A 15 5.06 1.03 -5.30
CA HIS A 15 5.57 0.25 -4.18
C HIS A 15 6.81 0.95 -3.63
N LEU A 16 6.76 1.31 -2.34
CA LEU A 16 7.90 1.83 -1.60
C LEU A 16 8.38 0.77 -0.61
N HIS A 17 9.69 0.59 -0.52
CA HIS A 17 10.31 -0.36 0.40
C HIS A 17 11.21 0.39 1.37
N CYS A 18 10.87 0.33 2.66
CA CYS A 18 11.57 1.02 3.74
C CYS A 18 12.18 -0.02 4.68
N HIS A 19 13.52 -0.06 4.77
CA HIS A 19 14.21 -0.91 5.74
C HIS A 19 14.35 -0.19 7.08
N VAL A 20 13.77 -0.77 8.13
CA VAL A 20 13.73 -0.16 9.48
C VAL A 20 14.41 -1.02 10.54
N SER A 21 14.99 -2.18 10.20
CA SER A 21 15.81 -3.00 11.12
C SER A 21 17.27 -2.55 11.20
N GLY A 22 17.93 -2.81 12.33
CA GLY A 22 19.35 -2.53 12.55
C GLY A 22 20.12 -3.83 12.88
N PRO A 23 21.44 -3.90 12.67
CA PRO A 23 22.25 -5.11 12.88
C PRO A 23 22.27 -5.64 14.33
N ASN A 24 21.92 -4.83 15.33
CA ASN A 24 22.08 -5.19 16.75
C ASN A 24 20.77 -5.06 17.55
N PRO A 25 20.53 -5.90 18.58
CA PRO A 25 19.30 -5.88 19.39
C PRO A 25 19.02 -4.54 20.10
N LEU A 26 20.07 -3.83 20.56
CA LEU A 26 19.94 -2.50 21.16
C LEU A 26 19.39 -1.44 20.19
N GLN A 27 19.48 -1.70 18.88
CA GLN A 27 18.92 -0.83 17.84
C GLN A 27 17.45 -1.15 17.51
N GLU A 28 16.81 -2.08 18.23
CA GLU A 28 15.38 -2.31 18.09
C GLU A 28 14.56 -1.10 18.53
N LEU A 29 15.07 -0.31 19.49
CA LEU A 29 14.53 1.01 19.82
C LEU A 29 14.70 2.00 18.65
N ALA A 30 15.83 1.93 17.94
CA ALA A 30 16.08 2.71 16.73
C ALA A 30 15.24 2.23 15.52
N ALA A 31 14.73 0.99 15.52
CA ALA A 31 13.77 0.53 14.52
C ALA A 31 12.43 1.25 14.64
N GLY A 32 11.98 1.47 15.89
CA GLY A 32 10.80 2.30 16.16
C GLY A 32 10.99 3.75 15.69
N PHE A 33 12.15 4.34 15.97
CA PHE A 33 12.46 5.70 15.51
C PHE A 33 12.50 5.80 13.99
N ARG A 34 13.19 4.88 13.30
CA ARG A 34 13.23 4.86 11.83
C ARG A 34 11.86 4.68 11.22
N TYR A 35 11.09 3.72 11.73
CA TYR A 35 9.69 3.53 11.33
C TYR A 35 8.90 4.84 11.46
N TYR A 36 9.00 5.52 12.61
CA TYR A 36 8.31 6.80 12.85
C TYR A 36 8.73 7.88 11.85
N VAL A 37 10.04 8.09 11.66
CA VAL A 37 10.56 9.10 10.73
C VAL A 37 10.08 8.82 9.30
N PHE A 38 10.20 7.58 8.82
CA PHE A 38 9.71 7.22 7.50
C PHE A 38 8.21 7.44 7.37
N SER A 39 7.40 6.99 8.34
CA SER A 39 5.95 7.22 8.32
C SER A 39 5.59 8.70 8.29
N LYS A 40 6.37 9.58 8.93
CA LYS A 40 6.11 11.03 8.93
C LYS A 40 6.56 11.72 7.64
N GLU A 41 7.67 11.29 7.06
CA GLU A 41 8.26 11.93 5.88
C GLU A 41 7.76 11.34 4.55
N LEU A 42 7.06 10.20 4.57
CA LEU A 42 6.51 9.55 3.37
C LEU A 42 5.74 10.49 2.43
N PRO A 43 4.82 11.34 2.89
CA PRO A 43 4.14 12.31 2.03
C PRO A 43 5.11 13.26 1.31
N LEU A 44 6.19 13.67 1.99
CA LEU A 44 7.23 14.51 1.40
C LEU A 44 8.03 13.73 0.34
N VAL A 45 8.37 12.47 0.62
CA VAL A 45 9.03 11.56 -0.33
C VAL A 45 8.16 11.37 -1.58
N LEU A 46 6.86 11.13 -1.41
CA LEU A 46 5.94 10.96 -2.53
C LEU A 46 5.84 12.22 -3.38
N LYS A 47 5.82 13.41 -2.75
CA LYS A 47 5.89 14.69 -3.48
C LYS A 47 7.20 14.78 -4.28
N ALA A 48 8.32 14.41 -3.68
CA ALA A 48 9.61 14.42 -4.36
C ALA A 48 9.63 13.47 -5.57
N VAL A 49 9.01 12.28 -5.49
CA VAL A 49 8.87 11.36 -6.62
C VAL A 49 8.06 12.01 -7.76
N VAL A 50 6.89 12.58 -7.44
CA VAL A 50 6.04 13.25 -8.43
C VAL A 50 6.76 14.42 -9.10
N HIS A 51 7.50 15.22 -8.33
CA HIS A 51 8.25 16.36 -8.84
C HIS A 51 9.51 15.93 -9.62
N GLY A 52 10.22 14.91 -9.16
CA GLY A 52 11.42 14.38 -9.82
C GLY A 52 11.12 13.79 -11.19
N ASP A 53 9.97 13.12 -11.31
CA ASP A 53 9.52 12.48 -12.55
C ASP A 53 8.39 13.28 -13.24
N ALA A 54 8.37 14.61 -13.11
CA ALA A 54 7.26 15.45 -13.58
C ALA A 54 6.86 15.21 -15.05
N ALA A 55 7.83 14.94 -15.94
CA ALA A 55 7.57 14.63 -17.35
C ALA A 55 6.79 13.31 -17.53
N LEU A 56 7.08 12.29 -16.71
CA LEU A 56 6.35 11.02 -16.71
C LEU A 56 4.90 11.23 -16.26
N PHE A 57 4.69 12.00 -15.20
CA PHE A 57 3.36 12.32 -14.69
C PHE A 57 2.56 13.24 -15.62
N ALA A 58 3.23 14.10 -16.39
CA ALA A 58 2.60 14.89 -17.44
C ALA A 58 2.17 14.01 -18.63
N ALA A 59 2.99 13.05 -19.02
CA ALA A 59 2.68 12.11 -20.10
C ALA A 59 1.62 11.07 -19.71
N ARG A 60 1.54 10.73 -18.41
CA ARG A 60 0.63 9.71 -17.85
C ARG A 60 -0.06 10.20 -16.57
N PRO A 61 -1.08 11.07 -16.69
CA PRO A 61 -1.81 11.58 -15.54
C PRO A 61 -2.46 10.50 -14.67
N GLU A 62 -2.79 9.33 -15.25
CA GLU A 62 -3.38 8.18 -14.56
C GLU A 62 -2.48 7.61 -13.44
N LEU A 63 -1.17 7.90 -13.47
CA LEU A 63 -0.25 7.51 -12.39
C LEU A 63 -0.55 8.23 -11.07
N MET A 64 -1.25 9.36 -11.10
CA MET A 64 -1.67 10.05 -9.88
C MET A 64 -2.75 9.30 -9.11
N ASP A 65 -3.50 8.43 -9.79
CA ASP A 65 -4.53 7.58 -9.19
C ASP A 65 -3.96 6.21 -8.79
N ALA A 66 -2.66 5.97 -9.04
CA ALA A 66 -1.99 4.74 -8.67
C ALA A 66 -2.04 4.51 -7.15
N ARG A 67 -2.36 3.28 -6.77
CA ARG A 67 -2.42 2.89 -5.34
C ARG A 67 -1.00 2.76 -4.78
N VAL A 68 -0.76 3.41 -3.64
CA VAL A 68 0.53 3.44 -2.95
C VAL A 68 0.57 2.37 -1.87
N TRP A 69 1.54 1.49 -1.99
CA TRP A 69 1.84 0.43 -1.02
C TRP A 69 3.23 0.68 -0.41
N VAL A 70 3.30 0.72 0.91
CA VAL A 70 4.55 0.91 1.65
C VAL A 70 4.88 -0.35 2.42
N HIS A 71 6.04 -0.93 2.11
CA HIS A 71 6.56 -2.14 2.71
C HIS A 71 7.61 -1.75 3.74
N PHE A 72 7.27 -1.84 5.01
CA PHE A 72 8.24 -1.70 6.08
C PHE A 72 8.88 -3.05 6.35
N HIS A 73 10.18 -3.16 6.08
CA HIS A 73 10.97 -4.36 6.29
C HIS A 73 11.73 -4.28 7.60
N SER A 74 11.47 -5.22 8.49
CA SER A 74 12.15 -5.32 9.78
C SER A 74 12.29 -6.78 10.24
N SER A 75 13.31 -7.06 11.03
CA SER A 75 13.43 -8.32 11.78
C SER A 75 12.40 -8.39 12.91
N SER A 76 11.99 -7.24 13.45
CA SER A 76 10.94 -7.14 14.46
C SER A 76 9.57 -7.22 13.81
N ARG A 77 8.75 -8.20 14.20
CA ARG A 77 7.39 -8.38 13.64
C ARG A 77 6.50 -7.15 13.79
N LYS A 78 6.72 -6.34 14.82
CA LYS A 78 5.97 -5.10 15.07
C LYS A 78 6.07 -4.10 13.91
N TYR A 79 7.23 -4.05 13.24
CA TYR A 79 7.51 -3.09 12.18
C TYR A 79 7.61 -3.74 10.80
N ASN A 80 7.52 -5.07 10.71
CA ASN A 80 7.50 -5.78 9.44
C ASN A 80 6.07 -5.85 8.91
N ARG A 81 5.64 -4.86 8.12
CA ARG A 81 4.26 -4.74 7.66
C ARG A 81 4.13 -3.99 6.33
N ILE A 82 2.99 -4.20 5.68
CA ILE A 82 2.60 -3.50 4.47
C ILE A 82 1.46 -2.54 4.80
N GLU A 83 1.58 -1.29 4.39
CA GLU A 83 0.58 -0.25 4.59
C GLU A 83 0.05 0.25 3.25
N CYS A 84 -1.27 0.42 3.15
CA CYS A 84 -1.92 1.05 2.00
C CYS A 84 -2.12 2.53 2.31
N TRP A 85 -1.53 3.39 1.48
CA TRP A 85 -1.57 4.84 1.64
C TRP A 85 -2.61 5.51 0.72
N GLY A 86 -3.40 4.70 0.00
CA GLY A 86 -4.41 5.19 -0.95
C GLY A 86 -3.81 5.62 -2.29
N ALA A 87 -4.55 6.43 -3.04
CA ALA A 87 -4.08 6.98 -4.32
C ALA A 87 -2.92 7.97 -4.10
N LEU A 88 -1.96 8.00 -5.02
CA LEU A 88 -0.77 8.85 -4.94
C LEU A 88 -1.11 10.34 -4.74
N ARG A 89 -2.14 10.83 -5.44
CA ARG A 89 -2.66 12.21 -5.29
C ARG A 89 -3.07 12.55 -3.86
N GLU A 90 -3.65 11.61 -3.13
CA GLU A 90 -4.08 11.84 -1.75
C GLU A 90 -2.91 11.59 -0.79
N ALA A 91 -2.12 10.55 -1.03
CA ALA A 91 -0.96 10.20 -0.21
C ALA A 91 0.09 11.33 -0.11
N THR A 92 0.24 12.14 -1.17
CA THR A 92 1.14 13.32 -1.18
C THR A 92 0.65 14.49 -0.31
N LYS A 93 -0.65 14.55 -0.01
CA LYS A 93 -1.29 15.61 0.78
C LYS A 93 -1.40 15.29 2.26
N VAL A 94 -1.09 14.06 2.68
CA VAL A 94 -1.21 13.59 4.07
C VAL A 94 -0.16 14.25 4.96
N VAL A 95 -0.25 15.55 5.20
CA VAL A 95 0.66 16.28 6.08
C VAL A 95 -0.20 17.20 6.94
N LEU A 96 -0.22 16.92 8.26
CA LEU A 96 -0.62 17.78 9.39
C LEU A 96 -2.04 17.71 10.00
N LEU A 97 -2.94 16.83 9.58
CA LEU A 97 -4.20 16.61 10.32
C LEU A 97 -4.28 15.17 10.84
N LEU A 98 -4.01 14.96 12.13
CA LEU A 98 -4.26 13.67 12.80
C LEU A 98 -5.19 13.90 13.99
N PRO A 99 -6.04 12.92 14.35
CA PRO A 99 -5.53 11.77 15.11
C PRO A 99 -5.53 10.43 14.34
N PRO A 100 -4.58 9.53 14.67
CA PRO A 100 -4.51 8.18 14.16
C PRO A 100 -5.35 7.28 15.08
N LEU A 101 -6.67 7.21 14.88
CA LEU A 101 -7.50 6.21 15.50
C LEU A 101 -8.61 5.84 14.54
N LEU A 102 -8.79 4.53 14.35
CA LEU A 102 -9.70 3.84 13.45
C LEU A 102 -9.09 3.58 12.06
N GLY A 103 -8.81 2.29 11.84
CA GLY A 103 -8.51 1.72 10.54
C GLY A 103 -9.66 1.96 9.57
N VAL A 104 -9.59 3.09 8.88
CA VAL A 104 -10.42 3.33 7.71
C VAL A 104 -9.71 2.67 6.54
N CYS A 105 -9.98 1.36 6.38
CA CYS A 105 -9.97 0.79 5.04
C CYS A 105 -11.05 1.56 4.27
N TRP A 106 -10.65 2.55 3.48
CA TRP A 106 -11.58 3.33 2.68
C TRP A 106 -12.18 2.40 1.62
N THR A 107 -13.29 1.74 1.96
CA THR A 107 -14.15 1.09 0.98
C THR A 107 -14.88 2.19 0.23
N GLY A 108 -14.21 2.78 -0.75
CA GLY A 108 -14.87 3.60 -1.77
C GLY A 108 -15.83 2.70 -2.55
N GLY A 109 -17.13 2.84 -2.28
CA GLY A 109 -18.18 2.21 -3.04
C GLY A 109 -18.46 2.97 -4.34
N SER A 110 -18.87 2.23 -5.36
CA SER A 110 -19.97 2.61 -6.27
C SER A 110 -20.54 1.36 -6.93
N SER A 111 -21.86 1.28 -6.83
CA SER A 111 -22.75 0.14 -7.01
C SER A 111 -23.06 -0.22 -8.48
N THR A 112 -23.59 -1.43 -8.66
CA THR A 112 -24.62 -1.93 -9.61
C THR A 112 -24.16 -3.29 -10.16
N SER A 113 -24.97 -4.32 -10.41
CA SER A 113 -26.37 -4.64 -10.18
C SER A 113 -26.50 -6.14 -10.52
N SER A 114 -27.26 -6.88 -9.71
CA SER A 114 -28.01 -8.13 -10.00
C SER A 114 -27.38 -9.23 -10.87
N ARG A 115 -27.33 -10.46 -10.34
CA ARG A 115 -28.34 -11.52 -10.57
C ARG A 115 -27.87 -12.86 -9.99
N ALA A 116 -28.72 -13.42 -9.14
CA ALA A 116 -28.56 -14.74 -8.55
C ALA A 116 -28.52 -15.85 -9.61
N ARG A 117 -27.62 -16.82 -9.42
CA ARG A 117 -27.86 -18.26 -9.63
C ARG A 117 -26.70 -19.09 -9.07
N SER A 118 -27.04 -20.00 -8.16
CA SER A 118 -26.32 -21.23 -7.81
C SER A 118 -27.31 -22.38 -8.19
N PRO A 119 -26.95 -23.68 -8.27
CA PRO A 119 -25.74 -24.35 -7.77
C PRO A 119 -25.17 -25.54 -8.62
N ARG A 120 -24.07 -26.13 -8.11
CA ARG A 120 -23.45 -27.45 -8.40
C ARG A 120 -22.69 -27.56 -9.74
N ASP A 121 -21.59 -28.29 -9.90
CA ASP A 121 -21.01 -29.40 -9.13
C ASP A 121 -19.50 -29.59 -9.47
N GLU A 122 -18.80 -30.32 -8.60
CA GLU A 122 -17.55 -31.10 -8.74
C GLU A 122 -16.21 -30.50 -9.23
N GLY A 123 -15.14 -30.85 -8.52
CA GLY A 123 -13.84 -31.15 -9.17
C GLY A 123 -12.56 -30.63 -8.52
N HIS A 124 -12.05 -31.35 -7.51
CA HIS A 124 -10.63 -31.69 -7.30
C HIS A 124 -9.50 -30.63 -7.53
N GLY A 125 -8.81 -30.30 -6.43
CA GLY A 125 -7.33 -30.37 -6.41
C GLY A 125 -6.51 -29.07 -6.39
N THR A 126 -5.78 -28.92 -5.29
CA THR A 126 -4.42 -28.33 -5.14
C THR A 126 -4.25 -26.92 -4.54
N TYR A 127 -3.21 -26.88 -3.70
CA TYR A 127 -2.48 -25.80 -3.01
C TYR A 127 -3.16 -24.99 -1.88
N SER A 128 -2.85 -25.40 -0.65
CA SER A 128 -3.09 -24.64 0.58
C SER A 128 -2.16 -23.42 0.64
N THR A 129 -2.65 -22.24 0.24
CA THR A 129 -2.06 -20.97 0.67
C THR A 129 -2.48 -20.67 2.11
N PRO A 130 -1.57 -20.41 3.07
CA PRO A 130 -1.98 -19.90 4.35
C PRO A 130 -2.49 -18.46 4.18
N SER A 131 -3.82 -18.34 4.18
CA SER A 131 -4.55 -17.12 4.50
C SER A 131 -4.08 -16.61 5.86
N SER A 132 -3.23 -15.59 5.85
CA SER A 132 -3.14 -14.64 6.96
C SER A 132 -3.65 -13.29 6.47
N ARG A 133 -4.98 -13.20 6.39
CA ARG A 133 -5.66 -11.94 6.65
C ARG A 133 -5.31 -11.53 8.07
N PHE A 134 -4.37 -10.62 8.20
CA PHE A 134 -4.29 -9.73 9.36
C PHE A 134 -3.78 -8.38 8.87
N CYS A 135 -4.71 -7.58 8.36
CA CYS A 135 -4.55 -6.14 8.41
C CYS A 135 -4.96 -5.74 9.83
N TYR A 136 -3.98 -5.39 10.66
CA TYR A 136 -4.22 -4.67 11.92
C TYR A 136 -4.52 -3.19 11.61
#